data_AF-A0A538B1F2-F1
#
_entry.id   AF-A0A538B1F2-F1
#
_cell.length_a   1.000
_cell.length_b   1.000
_cell.length_c   1.000
_cell.angle_alpha   90.00
_cell.angle_beta   90.00
_cell.angle_gamma   90.00
#
_symmetry.space_group_name_H-M   'P 1'
#
loop_
_entity.id
_entity.type
_entity.pdbx_description
1 polymer ?
#
loop_
_entity_poly.entity_id
_entity_poly.type
_entity_poly.pdbx_seq_one_letter_code
_entity_poly.pdbx_strand_id
1 'polypeptide(L)'
;MSTTNPHPRSLVRVRLGAGLAMLLVLAACSKAAGSVRPSESALGSPRPSSPAHVRILAPTDGQVFKGTSVKVPVKLALSGARIVPATTQHITPDTGHVHIFLDNQIVAMNFKLTDVIPNVQPGLHVLRPEFVASDHLPFDPRVFTSVTFRVEP
;
A
#
# COMPACT_ATOMS: atom_id res chain seq x y z
N MET A 1 0.38 -19.69 -52.26
CA MET A 1 1.83 -19.75 -52.00
C MET A 1 2.02 -19.92 -50.50
N SER A 2 2.26 -21.16 -50.09
CA SER A 2 2.54 -21.56 -48.71
C SER A 2 4.03 -21.43 -48.44
N THR A 3 4.42 -20.91 -47.27
CA THR A 3 5.71 -21.25 -46.66
C THR A 3 5.51 -21.54 -45.18
N THR A 4 5.91 -22.75 -44.81
CA THR A 4 5.86 -23.40 -43.51
C THR A 4 7.18 -23.22 -42.76
N ASN A 5 7.06 -23.07 -41.42
CA ASN A 5 7.89 -23.53 -40.27
C ASN A 5 9.29 -24.14 -40.52
N PRO A 6 10.29 -24.05 -39.59
CA PRO A 6 10.23 -24.87 -38.36
C PRO A 6 10.95 -24.34 -37.08
N HIS A 7 10.49 -24.85 -35.94
CA HIS A 7 11.23 -24.96 -34.67
C HIS A 7 12.22 -26.15 -34.66
N PRO A 8 13.32 -26.07 -33.91
CA PRO A 8 13.95 -27.24 -33.27
C PRO A 8 13.86 -27.12 -31.72
N ARG A 9 13.14 -27.97 -30.99
CA ARG A 9 13.44 -29.36 -30.54
C ARG A 9 14.80 -29.51 -29.85
N SER A 10 14.79 -29.80 -28.55
CA SER A 10 15.57 -30.93 -28.02
C SER A 10 14.99 -31.45 -26.70
N LEU A 11 14.49 -32.69 -26.76
CA LEU A 11 14.18 -33.57 -25.64
C LEU A 11 15.41 -34.45 -25.42
N VAL A 12 15.89 -34.57 -24.18
CA VAL A 12 16.83 -35.63 -23.81
C VAL A 12 16.24 -36.42 -22.64
N ARG A 13 15.85 -37.65 -22.95
CA ARG A 13 15.52 -38.73 -22.02
C ARG A 13 16.70 -39.71 -22.00
N VAL A 14 17.25 -40.05 -20.84
CA VAL A 14 18.14 -41.22 -20.64
C VAL A 14 17.86 -41.79 -19.26
N ARG A 15 17.00 -42.83 -19.17
CA ARG A 15 17.24 -44.29 -19.04
C ARG A 15 17.43 -44.79 -17.59
N LEU A 16 16.49 -45.68 -17.21
CA LEU A 16 16.52 -46.59 -16.08
C LEU A 16 17.71 -47.56 -16.17
N GLY A 17 18.34 -47.86 -15.03
CA GLY A 17 19.25 -49.00 -14.85
C GLY A 17 19.14 -49.51 -13.42
N ALA A 18 18.69 -50.76 -13.28
CA ALA A 18 18.63 -51.51 -12.02
C ALA A 18 19.98 -52.21 -11.75
N GLY A 19 20.38 -52.34 -10.48
CA GLY A 19 21.56 -53.13 -10.08
C GLY A 19 21.85 -53.04 -8.58
N LEU A 20 21.63 -54.15 -7.89
CA LEU A 20 21.81 -54.40 -6.46
C LEU A 20 23.30 -54.65 -6.12
N ALA A 21 23.81 -54.14 -4.99
CA ALA A 21 24.60 -54.88 -3.96
C ALA A 21 25.64 -54.05 -3.17
N MET A 22 25.75 -54.43 -1.89
CA MET A 22 26.94 -54.42 -1.00
C MET A 22 27.36 -53.15 -0.23
N LEU A 23 26.81 -53.03 1.00
CA LEU A 23 27.48 -52.86 2.31
C LEU A 23 29.01 -52.58 2.35
N LEU A 24 29.44 -51.48 3.03
CA LEU A 24 30.23 -51.44 4.28
C LEU A 24 31.01 -50.10 4.54
N VAL A 25 30.71 -49.53 5.72
CA VAL A 25 31.56 -48.80 6.71
C VAL A 25 32.02 -47.35 6.50
N LEU A 26 31.54 -46.55 7.47
CA LEU A 26 31.95 -45.27 8.07
C LEU A 26 33.27 -44.62 7.63
N ALA A 27 33.19 -43.34 7.26
CA ALA A 27 34.18 -42.34 7.67
C ALA A 27 33.55 -40.94 7.70
N ALA A 28 33.79 -40.25 8.81
CA ALA A 28 33.28 -38.94 9.16
C ALA A 28 33.77 -37.83 8.24
N CYS A 29 32.89 -36.86 7.98
CA CYS A 29 33.12 -35.40 7.91
C CYS A 29 31.80 -34.77 7.46
N SER A 30 30.96 -34.40 8.41
CA SER A 30 29.77 -33.59 8.12
C SER A 30 30.22 -32.21 7.66
N LYS A 31 30.53 -32.06 6.38
CA LYS A 31 30.55 -30.76 5.71
C LYS A 31 29.13 -30.25 5.84
N ALA A 32 28.94 -29.34 6.79
CA ALA A 32 27.72 -28.59 6.95
C ALA A 32 27.38 -28.00 5.58
N ALA A 33 26.40 -28.60 4.91
CA ALA A 33 25.69 -27.93 3.85
C ALA A 33 25.16 -26.67 4.52
N GLY A 34 25.76 -25.52 4.17
CA GLY A 34 25.26 -24.23 4.58
C GLY A 34 23.79 -24.20 4.19
N SER A 35 22.94 -24.42 5.17
CA SER A 35 21.52 -24.11 5.06
C SER A 35 21.51 -22.61 4.85
N VAL A 36 21.42 -22.20 3.58
CA VAL A 36 21.03 -20.85 3.22
C VAL A 36 19.62 -20.73 3.79
N ARG A 37 19.52 -20.32 5.05
CA ARG A 37 18.29 -19.75 5.57
C ARG A 37 17.93 -18.66 4.56
N PRO A 38 16.70 -18.63 4.05
CA PRO A 38 16.22 -17.41 3.42
C PRO A 38 16.54 -16.31 4.42
N SER A 39 17.36 -15.34 4.01
CA SER A 39 17.47 -14.12 4.78
C SER A 39 16.06 -13.57 4.79
N GLU A 40 15.33 -13.78 5.89
CA GLU A 40 14.14 -13.01 6.19
C GLU A 40 14.58 -11.58 6.03
N SER A 41 14.17 -10.99 4.91
CA SER A 41 14.36 -9.57 4.62
C SER A 41 14.02 -8.87 5.92
N ALA A 42 14.96 -8.12 6.48
CA ALA A 42 14.76 -7.39 7.73
C ALA A 42 13.50 -6.55 7.56
N LEU A 43 12.37 -7.07 8.05
CA LEU A 43 11.13 -6.34 8.11
C LEU A 43 11.46 -5.19 9.05
N GLY A 44 11.42 -3.96 8.55
CA GLY A 44 11.61 -2.78 9.38
C GLY A 44 10.73 -2.89 10.63
N SER A 45 11.14 -2.26 11.72
CA SER A 45 10.38 -2.25 12.97
C SER A 45 8.88 -2.03 12.70
N PRO A 46 7.98 -2.84 13.29
CA PRO A 46 6.55 -2.69 13.09
C PRO A 46 6.11 -1.24 13.32
N ARG A 47 5.26 -0.73 12.43
CA ARG A 47 4.70 0.62 12.58
C ARG A 47 3.83 0.66 13.84
N PRO A 48 3.85 1.73 14.64
CA PRO A 48 2.98 1.85 15.80
C PRO A 48 1.51 1.97 15.37
N SER A 49 0.60 1.59 16.26
CA SER A 49 -0.82 1.92 16.15
C SER A 49 -1.08 3.36 16.60
N SER A 50 -2.17 3.96 16.13
CA SER A 50 -2.62 5.29 16.57
C SER A 50 -4.03 5.22 17.18
N PRO A 51 -4.33 6.00 18.23
CA PRO A 51 -5.70 6.20 18.72
C PRO A 51 -6.51 7.18 17.85
N ALA A 52 -5.95 7.68 16.75
CA ALA A 52 -6.60 8.65 15.90
C ALA A 52 -7.89 8.12 15.26
N HIS A 53 -8.90 8.97 15.20
CA HIS A 53 -10.11 8.76 14.41
C HIS A 53 -10.34 9.95 13.50
N VAL A 54 -10.31 9.72 12.19
CA VAL A 54 -10.64 10.73 11.18
C VAL A 54 -12.07 10.53 10.67
N ARG A 55 -12.82 11.62 10.56
CA ARG A 55 -14.17 11.65 10.00
C ARG A 55 -14.29 12.70 8.92
N ILE A 56 -15.01 12.39 7.86
CA ILE A 56 -15.37 13.36 6.82
C ILE A 56 -16.69 14.01 7.21
N LEU A 57 -16.70 15.34 7.30
CA LEU A 57 -17.87 16.17 7.54
C LEU A 57 -18.44 16.73 6.23
N ALA A 58 -17.56 17.00 5.25
CA ALA A 58 -17.91 17.35 3.89
C ALA A 58 -16.81 16.86 2.93
N PRO A 59 -17.16 16.38 1.73
CA PRO A 59 -18.51 16.09 1.25
C PRO A 59 -19.18 14.97 2.06
N THR A 60 -20.51 14.94 2.06
CA THR A 60 -21.25 13.78 2.60
C THR A 60 -21.23 12.64 1.59
N ASP A 61 -21.44 11.41 2.05
CA ASP A 61 -21.58 10.27 1.15
C ASP A 61 -22.77 10.48 0.20
N GLY A 62 -22.58 10.18 -1.08
CA GLY A 62 -23.55 10.40 -2.15
C GLY A 62 -23.75 11.87 -2.56
N GLN A 63 -23.02 12.83 -2.01
CA GLN A 63 -23.20 14.25 -2.36
C GLN A 63 -22.97 14.49 -3.86
N VAL A 64 -23.82 15.30 -4.49
CA VAL A 64 -23.71 15.69 -5.90
C VAL A 64 -23.31 17.16 -6.00
N PHE A 65 -22.28 17.44 -6.80
CA PHE A 65 -21.92 18.77 -7.23
C PHE A 65 -22.23 18.96 -8.72
N LYS A 66 -22.49 20.21 -9.14
CA LYS A 66 -22.84 20.55 -10.52
C LYS A 66 -21.77 21.43 -11.16
N GLY A 67 -21.43 21.13 -12.42
CA GLY A 67 -20.50 21.88 -13.24
C GLY A 67 -19.47 21.00 -13.94
N THR A 68 -18.82 21.59 -14.94
CA THR A 68 -17.76 20.93 -15.74
C THR A 68 -16.38 20.96 -15.07
N SER A 69 -16.22 21.74 -14.00
CA SER A 69 -15.02 21.79 -13.16
C SER A 69 -15.38 22.40 -11.81
N VAL A 70 -15.31 21.61 -10.74
CA VAL A 70 -15.85 21.96 -9.42
C VAL A 70 -14.74 22.13 -8.38
N LYS A 71 -14.91 23.11 -7.50
CA LYS A 71 -14.17 23.23 -6.24
C LYS A 71 -14.90 22.45 -5.16
N VAL A 72 -14.35 21.32 -4.74
CA VAL A 72 -14.99 20.44 -3.73
C VAL A 72 -14.48 20.82 -2.34
N PRO A 73 -15.33 21.33 -1.44
CA PRO A 73 -14.92 21.62 -0.07
C PRO A 73 -14.70 20.32 0.71
N VAL A 74 -13.58 20.23 1.41
CA VAL A 74 -13.27 19.13 2.32
C VAL A 74 -13.22 19.65 3.74
N LYS A 75 -14.03 19.05 4.62
CA LYS A 75 -14.05 19.34 6.04
C LYS A 75 -13.91 18.04 6.80
N LEU A 76 -12.98 17.99 7.73
CA LEU A 76 -12.64 16.82 8.52
C LEU A 76 -12.79 17.10 10.01
N ALA A 77 -13.06 16.04 10.76
CA ALA A 77 -12.85 16.01 12.20
C ALA A 77 -11.76 14.98 12.53
N LEU A 78 -10.90 15.31 13.47
CA LEU A 78 -9.88 14.42 14.03
C LEU A 78 -10.04 14.38 15.55
N SER A 79 -10.10 13.17 16.11
CA SER A 79 -10.03 12.94 17.56
C SER A 79 -8.95 11.91 17.88
N GLY A 80 -8.52 11.87 19.14
CA GLY A 80 -7.47 10.95 19.61
C GLY A 80 -6.03 11.35 19.21
N ALA A 81 -5.86 12.31 18.30
CA ALA A 81 -4.56 12.76 17.84
C ALA A 81 -4.55 14.26 17.49
N ARG A 82 -3.36 14.79 17.22
CA ARG A 82 -3.13 16.18 16.81
C ARG A 82 -2.31 16.24 15.52
N ILE A 83 -2.67 17.16 14.63
CA ILE A 83 -1.84 17.52 13.48
C ILE A 83 -0.71 18.41 13.97
N VAL A 84 0.53 18.09 13.61
CA VAL A 84 1.72 18.87 13.97
C VAL A 84 2.40 19.39 12.69
N PRO A 85 3.14 20.50 12.75
CA PRO A 85 3.87 21.01 11.58
C PRO A 85 5.18 20.26 11.29
N ALA A 86 5.70 19.50 12.27
CA ALA A 86 7.01 18.90 12.18
C ALA A 86 6.98 17.56 11.43
N THR A 87 7.79 17.44 10.38
CA THR A 87 8.12 16.16 9.75
C THR A 87 9.34 15.54 10.43
N THR A 88 9.21 14.33 10.98
CA THR A 88 10.29 13.66 11.72
C THR A 88 10.11 12.16 11.76
N GLN A 89 11.23 11.42 11.84
CA GLN A 89 11.25 9.97 12.06
C GLN A 89 10.95 9.59 13.52
N HIS A 90 11.02 10.55 14.45
CA HIS A 90 10.65 10.34 15.85
C HIS A 90 9.13 10.44 16.00
N ILE A 91 8.43 9.42 15.50
CA ILE A 91 6.97 9.39 15.47
C ILE A 91 6.38 9.07 16.86
N THR A 92 5.24 9.69 17.19
CA THR A 92 4.41 9.29 18.33
C THR A 92 3.06 8.77 17.84
N PRO A 93 2.37 7.91 18.60
CA PRO A 93 1.05 7.41 18.22
C PRO A 93 -0.01 8.49 17.98
N ASP A 94 0.09 9.65 18.65
CA ASP A 94 -0.94 10.69 18.73
C ASP A 94 -0.60 11.97 17.95
N THR A 95 0.49 11.99 17.18
CA THR A 95 0.87 13.14 16.34
C THR A 95 1.20 12.73 14.91
N GLY A 96 0.91 13.62 13.96
CA GLY A 96 1.18 13.36 12.55
C GLY A 96 0.52 14.34 11.60
N HIS A 97 0.17 13.84 10.42
CA HIS A 97 -0.37 14.61 9.31
C HIS A 97 -1.61 13.93 8.71
N VAL A 98 -2.35 14.66 7.88
CA VAL A 98 -3.46 14.09 7.10
C VAL A 98 -3.12 14.13 5.62
N HIS A 99 -3.11 12.96 4.99
CA HIS A 99 -3.03 12.79 3.55
C HIS A 99 -4.44 12.75 2.98
N ILE A 100 -4.69 13.48 1.89
CA ILE A 100 -5.96 13.43 1.16
C ILE A 100 -5.74 12.70 -0.14
N PHE A 101 -6.54 11.67 -0.37
CA PHE A 101 -6.62 10.97 -1.64
C PHE A 101 -7.94 11.28 -2.33
N LEU A 102 -7.87 11.58 -3.63
CA LEU A 102 -9.01 11.57 -4.54
C LEU A 102 -8.73 10.48 -5.57
N ASP A 103 -9.63 9.49 -5.67
CA ASP A 103 -9.51 8.38 -6.63
C ASP A 103 -8.15 7.65 -6.54
N ASN A 104 -7.74 7.36 -5.29
CA ASN A 104 -6.47 6.72 -4.96
C ASN A 104 -5.20 7.53 -5.29
N GLN A 105 -5.33 8.76 -5.80
CA GLN A 105 -4.23 9.69 -6.01
C GLN A 105 -4.12 10.66 -4.84
N ILE A 106 -2.91 10.86 -4.34
CA ILE A 106 -2.69 11.85 -3.29
C ILE A 106 -2.78 13.27 -3.86
N VAL A 107 -3.67 14.08 -3.28
CA VAL A 107 -3.90 15.47 -3.69
C VAL A 107 -3.42 16.48 -2.64
N ALA A 108 -3.18 16.03 -1.40
CA ALA A 108 -2.54 16.82 -0.34
C ALA A 108 -1.86 15.92 0.70
N MET A 109 -0.69 16.33 1.23
CA MET A 109 0.07 15.57 2.25
C MET A 109 0.03 16.17 3.65
N ASN A 110 -0.16 17.49 3.78
CA ASN A 110 -0.14 18.20 5.07
C ASN A 110 -1.44 18.97 5.23
N PHE A 111 -2.55 18.25 5.14
CA PHE A 111 -3.87 18.86 5.05
C PHE A 111 -4.31 19.43 6.40
N LYS A 112 -4.90 20.63 6.38
CA LYS A 112 -5.61 21.21 7.52
C LYS A 112 -6.97 20.52 7.66
N LEU A 113 -7.67 20.66 8.78
CA LEU A 113 -9.01 20.04 8.90
C LEU A 113 -10.09 20.66 7.97
N THR A 114 -9.77 21.73 7.25
CA THR A 114 -10.65 22.34 6.24
C THR A 114 -9.81 22.91 5.11
N ASP A 115 -10.16 22.58 3.87
CA ASP A 115 -9.57 23.12 2.63
C ASP A 115 -10.43 22.68 1.42
N VAL A 116 -9.98 22.91 0.18
CA VAL A 116 -10.74 22.77 -1.06
C VAL A 116 -9.91 22.02 -2.10
N ILE A 117 -10.50 21.00 -2.72
CA ILE A 117 -9.91 20.33 -3.89
C ILE A 117 -10.36 21.10 -5.15
N PRO A 118 -9.45 21.74 -5.89
CA PRO A 118 -9.82 22.47 -7.10
C PRO A 118 -9.99 21.54 -8.30
N ASN A 119 -10.72 22.01 -9.31
CA ASN A 119 -10.78 21.45 -10.65
C ASN A 119 -11.22 19.97 -10.74
N VAL A 120 -12.12 19.53 -9.84
CA VAL A 120 -12.70 18.19 -9.90
C VAL A 120 -13.64 18.12 -11.10
N GLN A 121 -13.32 17.23 -12.05
CA GLN A 121 -14.07 17.06 -13.30
C GLN A 121 -15.34 16.23 -13.05
N PRO A 122 -16.31 16.21 -14.00
CA PRO A 122 -17.46 15.32 -13.93
C PRO A 122 -17.06 13.84 -13.78
N GLY A 123 -17.73 13.13 -12.87
CA GLY A 123 -17.41 11.74 -12.55
C GLY A 123 -17.91 11.30 -11.16
N LEU A 124 -17.80 9.99 -10.91
CA LEU A 124 -17.92 9.43 -9.57
C LEU A 124 -16.53 9.43 -8.93
N HIS A 125 -16.43 9.96 -7.72
CA HIS A 125 -15.16 10.14 -7.02
C HIS A 125 -15.18 9.52 -5.64
N VAL A 126 -14.04 9.01 -5.19
CA VAL A 126 -13.81 8.55 -3.82
C VAL A 126 -12.83 9.49 -3.13
N LEU A 127 -13.30 10.14 -2.07
CA LEU A 127 -12.46 10.91 -1.16
C LEU A 127 -12.02 10.03 0.00
N ARG A 128 -10.72 9.95 0.25
CA ARG A 128 -10.14 9.22 1.39
C ARG A 128 -9.09 10.09 2.11
N PRO A 129 -9.40 10.67 3.27
CA PRO A 129 -8.39 11.17 4.19
C PRO A 129 -7.76 10.00 4.97
N GLU A 130 -6.45 10.06 5.16
CA GLU A 130 -5.67 9.12 5.96
C GLU A 130 -4.81 9.90 6.95
N PHE A 131 -4.94 9.59 8.25
CA PHE A 131 -4.03 10.10 9.28
C PHE A 131 -2.77 9.24 9.28
N VAL A 132 -1.63 9.89 9.05
CA VAL A 132 -0.32 9.27 8.94
C VAL A 132 0.62 9.84 9.99
N ALA A 133 1.68 9.11 10.34
CA ALA A 133 2.62 9.59 11.33
C ALA A 133 3.43 10.79 10.82
N SER A 134 4.19 11.42 11.71
CA SER A 134 4.99 12.61 11.40
C SER A 134 6.07 12.39 10.33
N ASP A 135 6.37 11.14 9.95
CA ASP A 135 7.25 10.81 8.82
C ASP A 135 6.51 10.62 7.49
N HIS A 136 5.22 10.94 7.45
CA HIS A 136 4.30 10.75 6.31
C HIS A 136 4.02 9.30 5.92
N LEU A 137 4.47 8.32 6.71
CA LEU A 137 4.14 6.93 6.48
C LEU A 137 2.89 6.53 7.29
N PRO A 138 2.10 5.55 6.83
CA PRO A 138 0.90 5.11 7.55
C PRO A 138 1.20 4.51 8.91
N PHE A 139 0.29 4.63 9.87
CA PHE A 139 0.28 3.78 11.06
C PHE A 139 -0.13 2.33 10.71
N ASP A 140 0.05 1.39 11.65
CA ASP A 140 -0.46 0.02 11.52
C ASP A 140 -1.38 -0.35 12.70
N PRO A 141 -2.68 -0.62 12.47
CA PRO A 141 -3.37 -0.54 11.19
C PRO A 141 -3.47 0.91 10.67
N ARG A 142 -3.73 1.06 9.36
CA ARG A 142 -3.93 2.36 8.73
C ARG A 142 -5.16 3.08 9.29
N VAL A 143 -5.06 4.39 9.51
CA VAL A 143 -6.16 5.21 10.03
C VAL A 143 -6.76 6.05 8.90
N PHE A 144 -7.84 5.57 8.29
CA PHE A 144 -8.53 6.30 7.23
C PHE A 144 -10.05 6.11 7.29
N THR A 145 -10.76 6.96 6.55
CA THR A 145 -12.17 6.77 6.22
C THR A 145 -12.38 7.16 4.76
N SER A 146 -13.55 6.90 4.19
CA SER A 146 -13.85 7.29 2.82
C SER A 146 -15.32 7.61 2.63
N VAL A 147 -15.60 8.52 1.69
CA VAL A 147 -16.94 8.75 1.15
C VAL A 147 -16.87 8.76 -0.37
N THR A 148 -17.99 8.45 -1.00
CA THR A 148 -18.17 8.59 -2.45
C THR A 148 -19.01 9.83 -2.74
N PHE A 149 -18.65 10.61 -3.74
CA PHE A 149 -19.45 11.75 -4.20
C PHE A 149 -19.45 11.81 -5.73
N ARG A 150 -20.33 12.62 -6.32
CA ARG A 150 -20.43 12.77 -7.77
C ARG A 150 -20.31 14.22 -8.20
N VAL A 151 -19.66 14.44 -9.33
CA VAL A 151 -19.72 15.70 -10.08
C VAL A 151 -20.50 15.42 -11.37
N GLU A 152 -21.55 16.19 -11.61
CA GLU A 152 -22.35 16.12 -12.83
C GLU A 152 -22.20 17.42 -13.63
N PRO A 153 -22.21 17.38 -14.97
CA PRO A 153 -22.17 18.58 -15.79
C PRO A 153 -23.27 19.59 -15.45
#